data_AF-A0A4P8L6C0-F1
#
_entry.id   AF-A0A4P8L6C0-F1
#
_cell.length_a   1.000
_cell.length_b   1.000
_cell.length_c   1.000
_cell.angle_alpha   90.00
_cell.angle_beta   90.00
_cell.angle_gamma   90.00
#
_symmetry.space_group_name_H-M   'P 1'
#
loop_
_entity.id
_entity.type
_entity.pdbx_description
1 polymer ?
#
loop_
_entity_poly.entity_id
_entity_poly.type
_entity_poly.pdbx_seq_one_letter_code
_entity_poly.pdbx_strand_id
1 'polypeptide(L)'
;MICQTVKAGQECAFMTKTGCGFNGGSCYPVVEQCEGCQRIVELPTGRFCATCPNPAIKWRTGFCNFATHVKAETSAQQQAKINPLKASKRTGKRK
;
A
#
# COMPACT_ATOMS: atom_id res chain seq x y z
N MET A 1 4.39 5.40 -16.09
CA MET A 1 3.70 4.92 -17.31
C MET A 1 2.21 4.89 -17.05
N ILE A 2 1.40 5.35 -18.00
CA ILE A 2 -0.06 5.45 -17.86
C ILE A 2 -0.68 4.07 -18.09
N CYS A 3 -1.58 3.65 -17.21
CA CYS A 3 -2.35 2.44 -17.41
C CYS A 3 -3.33 2.63 -18.57
N GLN A 4 -3.37 1.68 -19.50
CA GLN A 4 -4.29 1.65 -20.65
C GLN A 4 -5.39 0.58 -20.52
N THR A 5 -5.34 -0.24 -19.46
CA THR A 5 -6.27 -1.37 -19.28
C THR A 5 -7.43 -1.00 -18.37
N VAL A 6 -7.29 -1.22 -17.07
CA VAL A 6 -8.39 -1.13 -16.10
C VAL A 6 -8.51 0.28 -15.55
N LYS A 7 -7.36 0.94 -15.29
CA LYS A 7 -7.28 2.29 -14.72
C LYS A 7 -6.79 3.27 -15.79
N ALA A 8 -7.51 3.33 -16.91
CA ALA A 8 -7.14 4.15 -18.06
C ALA A 8 -6.80 5.60 -17.63
N GLY A 9 -5.60 6.08 -17.96
CA GLY A 9 -5.18 7.46 -17.62
C GLY A 9 -4.49 7.61 -16.26
N GLN A 10 -4.45 6.58 -15.41
CA GLN A 10 -3.78 6.64 -14.11
C GLN A 10 -2.32 6.17 -14.18
N GLU A 11 -1.47 6.82 -13.40
CA GLU A 11 -0.07 6.45 -13.32
C GLU A 11 0.08 5.08 -12.64
N CYS A 12 0.69 4.14 -13.35
CA CYS A 12 0.79 2.75 -12.94
C CYS A 12 2.24 2.27 -13.02
N ALA A 13 2.77 1.85 -11.88
CA ALA A 13 4.12 1.29 -11.78
C ALA A 13 4.24 -0.10 -12.43
N PHE A 14 3.13 -0.80 -12.63
CA PHE A 14 3.09 -2.15 -13.21
C PHE A 14 2.85 -2.15 -14.73
N MET A 15 2.59 -0.98 -15.33
CA MET A 15 2.36 -0.89 -16.77
C MET A 15 3.70 -0.86 -17.51
N THR A 16 3.88 -1.83 -18.40
CA THR A 16 5.05 -1.96 -19.26
C THR A 16 4.65 -1.79 -20.72
N LYS A 17 5.63 -1.76 -21.63
CA LYS A 17 5.40 -1.64 -23.08
C LYS A 17 4.62 -2.83 -23.65
N THR A 18 4.71 -4.00 -23.02
CA THR A 18 4.02 -5.24 -23.41
C THR A 18 2.70 -5.45 -22.67
N GLY A 19 2.26 -4.47 -21.86
CA GLY A 19 1.02 -4.52 -21.08
C GLY A 19 1.24 -4.52 -19.57
N CYS A 20 0.22 -4.92 -18.82
CA CYS A 20 0.27 -4.96 -17.36
C CYS A 20 1.13 -6.15 -16.89
N GLY A 21 2.27 -5.87 -16.26
CA GLY A 21 3.18 -6.90 -15.71
C GLY A 21 2.71 -7.48 -14.38
N PHE A 22 1.51 -7.17 -13.92
CA PHE A 22 0.94 -7.77 -12.72
C PHE A 22 0.50 -9.21 -13.00
N ASN A 23 0.61 -10.10 -12.01
CA ASN A 23 0.23 -11.50 -12.14
C ASN A 23 -1.26 -11.62 -12.50
N GLY A 24 -1.55 -12.17 -13.69
CA GLY A 24 -2.90 -12.21 -14.27
C GLY A 24 -3.23 -11.08 -15.26
N GLY A 25 -2.27 -10.20 -15.59
CA GLY A 25 -2.38 -9.23 -16.67
C GLY A 25 -3.39 -8.10 -16.47
N SER A 26 -4.03 -8.01 -15.30
CA SER A 26 -5.08 -7.00 -15.02
C SER A 26 -5.13 -6.63 -13.53
N CYS A 27 -5.76 -5.49 -13.23
CA CYS A 27 -6.03 -5.08 -11.85
C CYS A 27 -7.33 -5.73 -11.37
N TYR A 28 -7.35 -6.16 -10.11
CA TYR A 28 -8.52 -6.74 -9.45
C TYR A 28 -9.33 -5.65 -8.71
N PRO A 29 -10.65 -5.81 -8.63
CA PRO A 29 -11.52 -4.87 -7.93
C PRO A 29 -11.22 -4.82 -6.44
N VAL A 30 -11.68 -3.75 -5.79
CA VAL A 30 -11.62 -3.59 -4.33
C VAL A 30 -12.45 -4.67 -3.61
N VAL A 31 -12.03 -4.99 -2.41
CA VAL A 31 -12.71 -5.93 -1.50
C VAL A 31 -13.49 -5.17 -0.45
N GLU A 32 -14.42 -5.82 0.24
CA GLU A 32 -15.22 -5.24 1.34
C GLU A 32 -14.34 -4.54 2.40
N GLN A 33 -13.16 -5.10 2.70
CA GLN A 33 -12.23 -4.50 3.66
C GLN A 33 -11.63 -3.16 3.19
N CYS A 34 -11.72 -2.84 1.89
CA CYS A 34 -11.26 -1.55 1.37
C CYS A 34 -12.27 -0.43 1.57
N GLU A 35 -13.53 -0.72 1.91
CA GLU A 35 -14.58 0.30 2.01
C GLU A 35 -14.19 1.43 2.98
N GLY A 36 -14.43 2.67 2.57
CA GLY A 36 -14.00 3.86 3.31
C GLY A 36 -12.53 4.27 3.11
N CYS A 37 -11.75 3.55 2.30
CA CYS A 37 -10.40 4.00 1.91
C CYS A 37 -10.47 5.13 0.86
N GLN A 38 -9.75 6.23 1.08
CA GLN A 38 -9.69 7.37 0.15
C GLN A 38 -9.00 7.04 -1.19
N ARG A 39 -8.35 5.88 -1.27
CA ARG A 39 -7.60 5.42 -2.45
C ARG A 39 -8.45 4.59 -3.41
N ILE A 40 -9.74 4.42 -3.12
CA ILE A 40 -10.68 3.77 -4.04
C ILE A 40 -11.00 4.75 -5.17
N VAL A 41 -10.84 4.28 -6.40
CA VAL A 41 -11.23 4.99 -7.61
C VAL A 41 -12.38 4.23 -8.23
N GLU A 42 -13.47 4.94 -8.47
CA GLU A 42 -14.60 4.42 -9.21
C GLU A 42 -14.35 4.65 -10.70
N LEU A 43 -14.36 3.57 -11.47
CA LEU A 43 -14.26 3.58 -12.92
C LEU A 43 -15.51 2.92 -13.51
N PRO A 44 -15.84 3.15 -14.78
CA PRO A 44 -16.99 2.50 -15.43
C PRO A 44 -16.91 0.97 -15.43
N THR A 45 -15.71 0.41 -15.26
CA THR A 45 -15.45 -1.04 -15.16
C THR A 45 -15.58 -1.58 -13.74
N GLY A 46 -15.77 -0.73 -12.73
CA GLY A 46 -15.87 -1.10 -11.32
C GLY A 46 -14.99 -0.24 -10.40
N ARG A 47 -14.92 -0.64 -9.13
CA ARG A 47 -14.13 0.05 -8.10
C ARG A 47 -12.75 -0.58 -7.96
N PHE A 48 -11.69 0.23 -8.06
CA PHE A 48 -10.30 -0.22 -8.02
C PHE A 48 -9.46 0.59 -7.03
N CYS A 49 -8.41 -0.03 -6.51
CA CYS A 49 -7.41 0.65 -5.69
C CYS A 49 -6.47 1.46 -6.61
N ALA A 50 -6.25 2.74 -6.35
CA ALA A 50 -5.33 3.57 -7.13
C ALA A 50 -3.88 3.02 -7.05
N THR A 51 -3.43 2.74 -5.83
CA THR A 51 -2.03 2.39 -5.52
C THR A 51 -1.71 0.91 -5.74
N CYS A 52 -2.70 0.03 -5.58
CA CYS A 52 -2.49 -1.41 -5.55
C CYS A 52 -3.25 -2.12 -6.70
N PRO A 53 -2.61 -3.07 -7.41
CA PRO A 53 -3.26 -3.81 -8.48
C PRO A 53 -4.17 -4.93 -7.96
N ASN A 54 -3.88 -5.50 -6.78
CA ASN A 54 -4.73 -6.50 -6.14
C ASN A 54 -4.88 -6.18 -4.63
N PRO A 55 -6.04 -5.66 -4.22
CA PRO A 55 -6.29 -5.34 -2.82
C PRO A 55 -6.48 -6.60 -1.95
N ALA A 56 -7.10 -7.67 -2.48
CA ALA A 56 -7.33 -8.90 -1.72
C ALA A 56 -6.02 -9.52 -1.16
N ILE A 57 -4.94 -9.48 -1.93
CA ILE A 57 -3.63 -9.99 -1.48
C ILE A 57 -3.08 -9.13 -0.33
N LYS A 58 -3.30 -7.81 -0.35
CA LYS A 58 -2.84 -6.92 0.73
C LYS A 58 -3.55 -7.18 2.05
N TRP A 59 -4.81 -7.58 2.00
CA TRP A 59 -5.62 -7.91 3.17
C TRP A 59 -5.41 -9.34 3.69
N ARG A 60 -4.87 -10.23 2.86
CA ARG A 60 -4.65 -11.64 3.24
C ARG A 60 -3.70 -11.82 4.42
N THR A 61 -2.63 -11.02 4.47
CA THR A 61 -1.56 -11.16 5.49
C THR A 61 -1.74 -10.18 6.66
N GLY A 62 -2.85 -9.43 6.71
CA GLY A 62 -3.11 -8.41 7.73
C GLY A 62 -3.70 -7.14 7.12
N PHE A 63 -3.65 -6.03 7.87
CA PHE A 63 -4.15 -4.75 7.38
C PHE A 63 -3.35 -4.26 6.17
N CYS A 64 -4.07 -3.72 5.17
CA CYS A 64 -3.41 -3.10 4.03
C CYS A 64 -2.60 -1.88 4.48
N ASN A 65 -1.30 -1.86 4.20
CA ASN A 65 -0.39 -0.74 4.54
C ASN A 65 -0.79 0.62 3.94
N PHE A 66 -1.72 0.63 2.99
CA PHE A 66 -2.23 1.86 2.35
C PHE A 66 -3.63 2.25 2.82
N ALA A 67 -4.26 1.46 3.69
CA ALA A 67 -5.59 1.74 4.20
C ALA A 67 -5.58 3.04 5.00
N THR A 68 -6.26 4.07 4.48
CA THR A 68 -6.36 5.37 5.16
C THR A 68 -7.39 5.35 6.29
N HIS A 69 -8.35 4.42 6.22
CA HIS A 69 -9.41 4.27 7.21
C HIS A 69 -8.98 3.41 8.41
N VAL A 70 -8.03 2.50 8.22
CA VAL A 70 -7.46 1.73 9.34
C VAL A 70 -6.34 2.56 9.94
N LYS A 71 -6.61 3.23 11.05
CA LYS A 71 -5.55 3.69 11.95
C LYS A 71 -4.88 2.44 12.53
N ALA A 72 -3.79 2.01 11.90
CA ALA A 72 -2.90 1.04 12.52
C ALA A 72 -2.37 1.67 13.82
N GLU A 73 -2.89 1.24 14.96
CA GLU A 73 -2.34 1.57 16.30
C GLU A 73 -0.87 1.10 16.47
N THR A 74 -0.30 0.47 15.44
CA THR A 74 1.03 -0.15 15.42
C THR A 74 2.19 0.85 15.36
N SER A 75 1.95 2.14 15.10
CA SER A 75 3.03 3.15 15.15
C SER A 75 3.46 3.53 16.57
N ALA A 76 2.65 3.22 17.60
CA ALA A 76 2.99 3.53 18.99
C ALA A 76 3.96 2.50 19.63
N GLN A 77 4.05 1.28 19.09
CA GLN A 77 4.82 0.19 19.73
C GLN A 77 6.24 0.03 19.17
N GLN A 78 6.55 0.53 17.97
CA GLN A 78 7.93 0.49 17.44
C GLN A 78 8.86 1.58 18.00
N GLN A 79 8.32 2.64 18.62
CA GLN A 79 9.14 3.61 19.35
C GLN A 79 9.52 3.15 20.76
N ALA A 80 8.89 2.08 21.28
CA ALA A 80 8.99 1.71 22.69
C ALA A 80 10.13 0.73 23.04
N LYS A 81 11.13 0.51 22.18
CA LYS A 81 12.25 -0.39 22.50
C LYS A 81 13.61 0.03 21.95
N ILE A 82 13.92 1.32 21.99
CA ILE A 82 15.32 1.72 22.13
C ILE A 82 15.69 1.53 23.59
N ASN A 83 16.41 0.45 23.87
CA ASN A 83 16.93 0.14 25.20
C ASN A 83 17.83 1.30 25.67
N PRO A 84 17.58 1.94 26.84
CA PRO A 84 18.35 3.10 27.31
C PRO A 84 19.87 2.86 27.40
N LEU A 85 20.29 1.60 27.56
CA LEU A 85 21.70 1.18 27.48
C LEU A 85 22.35 1.44 26.11
N LYS A 86 21.59 1.41 25.02
CA LYS A 86 22.07 1.65 23.64
C LYS A 86 22.15 3.14 23.30
N ALA A 87 21.39 3.99 23.99
CA ALA A 87 21.48 5.45 23.90
C ALA A 87 22.71 5.99 24.65
N SER A 88 22.96 5.50 25.87
CA SER A 88 24.10 5.92 26.69
C SER A 88 25.46 5.63 26.01
N LYS A 89 25.59 4.51 25.28
CA LYS A 89 26.81 4.16 24.52
C LYS A 89 27.08 5.04 23.28
N ARG A 90 26.09 5.78 22.75
CA ARG A 90 26.32 6.72 21.63
C ARG A 90 26.79 8.10 22.10
N THR A 91 26.56 8.46 23.36
CA THR A 91 27.03 9.71 23.95
C THR A 91 28.51 9.67 24.31
N GLY A 92 29.07 8.49 24.64
CA GLY A 92 30.49 8.35 24.99
C GLY A 92 31.50 8.40 23.83
N LYS A 93 31.06 8.64 22.58
CA LYS A 93 31.93 8.72 21.39
C LYS A 93 31.75 10.02 20.63
N ARG A 94 31.63 11.12 21.35
CA ARG A 94 31.90 12.48 20.84
C ARG A 94 32.90 13.11 21.81
N LYS A 95 34.13 13.15 21.29
CA LYS A 95 35.35 13.88 21.70
C LYS A 95 35.33 14.61 23.05
#